data_AF-A0A969HZH9-F1
#
_entry.id   AF-A0A969HZH9-F1
#
_cell.length_a   1.000
_cell.length_b   1.000
_cell.length_c   1.000
_cell.angle_alpha   90.00
_cell.angle_beta   90.00
_cell.angle_gamma   90.00
#
_symmetry.space_group_name_H-M   'P 1'
#
loop_
_entity.id
_entity.type
_entity.pdbx_description
1 polymer ?
#
loop_
_entity_poly.entity_id
_entity_poly.type
_entity_poly.pdbx_seq_one_letter_code
_entity_poly.pdbx_strand_id
1 'polypeptide(L)' 'LDACHAAGVPAGPINRLDEVFADPQVATRGMRIELGGMAGVRSPFTFSDAELALDRPSPMLGEDNPEH' A
#
# COMPACT_ATOMS: atom_id res chain seq x y z
N LEU A 1 1.83 -12.53 22.62
CA LEU A 1 0.48 -12.30 22.05
C LEU A 1 -0.46 -13.43 22.43
N ASP A 2 0.02 -14.67 22.41
CA ASP A 2 -0.75 -15.89 22.73
C ASP A 2 -1.54 -15.81 24.03
N ALA A 3 -0.94 -15.31 25.11
CA ALA A 3 -1.64 -15.11 26.39
C ALA A 3 -2.81 -14.11 26.29
N CYS A 4 -2.65 -13.02 25.53
CA CYS A 4 -3.72 -12.05 25.30
C CYS A 4 -4.83 -12.67 24.45
N HIS A 5 -4.48 -13.41 23.38
CA HIS A 5 -5.46 -14.10 22.52
C HIS A 5 -6.26 -15.14 23.30
N ALA A 6 -5.60 -15.95 24.13
CA ALA A 6 -6.26 -16.92 25.01
C ALA A 6 -7.21 -16.26 26.01
N ALA A 7 -6.90 -15.05 26.47
CA ALA A 7 -7.73 -14.25 27.36
C ALA A 7 -8.80 -13.42 26.63
N GLY A 8 -8.91 -13.50 25.30
CA GLY A 8 -9.84 -12.70 24.50
C GLY A 8 -9.51 -11.20 24.45
N VAL A 9 -8.29 -10.82 24.83
CA VAL A 9 -7.82 -9.42 24.80
C VAL A 9 -7.28 -9.11 23.40
N PRO A 10 -7.82 -8.10 22.69
CA PRO A 10 -7.30 -7.70 21.39
C PRO A 10 -5.86 -7.20 21.50
N ALA A 11 -4.95 -7.89 20.81
CA ALA A 11 -3.55 -7.50 20.72
C ALA A 11 -2.97 -7.93 19.36
N GLY A 12 -2.09 -7.11 18.82
CA GLY A 12 -1.38 -7.37 17.56
C GLY A 12 0.11 -7.06 17.69
N PRO A 13 0.94 -7.61 16.79
CA PRO A 13 2.37 -7.28 16.75
C PRO A 13 2.59 -5.83 16.32
N ILE A 14 3.73 -5.27 16.71
CA ILE A 14 4.27 -4.05 16.10
C ILE A 14 5.14 -4.49 14.93
N ASN A 15 4.62 -4.31 13.72
CA ASN A 15 5.31 -4.76 12.52
C ASN A 15 6.35 -3.75 12.05
N ARG A 16 7.50 -4.26 11.61
CA ARG A 16 8.43 -3.53 10.75
C ARG A 16 7.86 -3.42 9.33
N LEU A 17 8.40 -2.52 8.52
CA LEU A 17 7.90 -2.30 7.15
C LEU A 17 8.01 -3.54 6.26
N ASP A 18 9.09 -4.32 6.38
CA ASP A 18 9.27 -5.58 5.67
C ASP A 18 8.20 -6.62 6.05
N GLU A 19 7.84 -6.70 7.33
CA GLU A 19 6.76 -7.56 7.83
C GLU A 19 5.39 -7.06 7.35
N VAL A 20 5.17 -5.75 7.29
CA VAL A 20 3.93 -5.15 6.73
C VAL A 20 3.76 -5.56 5.27
N PHE A 21 4.81 -5.48 4.44
CA PHE A 21 4.69 -5.86 3.03
C PHE A 21 4.57 -7.38 2.80
N ALA A 22 5.02 -8.19 3.77
CA ALA A 22 4.82 -9.65 3.76
C ALA A 22 3.47 -10.08 4.36
N ASP A 23 2.72 -9.17 4.99
CA ASP A 23 1.45 -9.49 5.63
C ASP A 23 0.41 -9.95 4.59
N PRO A 24 -0.29 -11.09 4.83
CA PRO A 24 -1.27 -11.64 3.89
C PRO A 24 -2.39 -10.66 3.51
N GLN A 25 -2.83 -9.81 4.43
CA GLN A 25 -3.88 -8.84 4.18
C GLN A 25 -3.39 -7.70 3.30
N VAL A 26 -2.15 -7.25 3.49
CA VAL A 26 -1.51 -6.22 2.65
C VAL A 26 -1.31 -6.75 1.23
N ALA A 27 -0.87 -8.00 1.09
CA ALA A 27 -0.69 -8.67 -0.19
C ALA A 27 -2.03 -8.89 -0.92
N THR A 28 -3.05 -9.42 -0.23
CA THR A 28 -4.39 -9.67 -0.82
C THR A 28 -5.05 -8.39 -1.31
N ARG A 29 -4.81 -7.26 -0.62
CA ARG A 29 -5.32 -5.95 -1.02
C ARG A 29 -4.51 -5.28 -2.13
N GLY A 30 -3.42 -5.89 -2.59
CA GLY A 30 -2.56 -5.32 -3.63
C GLY A 30 -1.99 -3.95 -3.24
N MET A 31 -1.66 -3.76 -1.96
CA MET A 31 -1.30 -2.44 -1.44
C MET A 31 0.02 -1.90 -1.98
N ARG A 32 1.00 -2.78 -2.24
CA ARG A 32 2.29 -2.43 -2.85
C ARG A 32 2.14 -2.42 -4.36
N ILE A 33 2.53 -1.32 -4.99
CA ILE A 33 2.55 -1.14 -6.44
C ILE A 33 3.95 -0.77 -6.91
N GLU A 34 4.19 -0.86 -8.21
CA GLU A 34 5.43 -0.43 -8.85
C GLU A 34 5.10 0.46 -10.05
N LEU A 35 5.54 1.71 -10.01
CA LEU A 35 5.29 2.71 -11.06
C LEU A 35 6.62 3.29 -11.53
N GLY A 36 6.90 3.24 -12.83
CA GLY A 36 8.16 3.73 -13.38
C GLY A 36 9.41 3.07 -12.78
N GLY A 37 9.31 1.80 -12.35
CA GLY A 37 10.39 1.07 -11.67
C GLY A 37 10.61 1.44 -10.19
N MET A 38 9.71 2.23 -9.61
CA MET A 38 9.76 2.63 -8.20
C MET A 38 8.61 2.00 -7.41
N ALA A 39 8.94 1.37 -6.28
CA ALA A 39 7.96 0.81 -5.37
C ALA A 39 7.18 1.93 -4.65
N GLY A 40 5.86 1.75 -4.54
CA GLY A 40 4.96 2.68 -3.86
C GLY A 40 3.80 1.95 -3.18
N VAL A 41 2.92 2.74 -2.56
CA VAL A 41 1.70 2.24 -1.92
C VAL A 41 0.50 2.88 -2.60
N ARG A 42 -0.45 2.07 -3.07
CA ARG A 42 -1.69 2.58 -3.66
C ARG A 42 -2.59 3.21 -2.60
N SER A 43 -3.54 4.03 -3.04
CA SER A 43 -4.59 4.52 -2.16
C SER A 43 -5.41 3.36 -1.55
N PRO A 44 -5.74 3.41 -0.24
CA PRO A 44 -6.27 2.26 0.51
C PRO A 44 -7.79 2.03 0.33
N PHE A 45 -8.41 2.71 -0.62
CA PHE A 45 -9.83 2.57 -0.95
C PHE A 45 -10.02 1.73 -2.21
N THR A 46 -11.09 0.94 -2.22
CA THR A 46 -11.54 0.12 -3.35
C THR A 46 -12.98 0.50 -3.62
N PHE A 47 -13.31 0.82 -4.86
CA PHE A 47 -14.67 1.11 -5.26
C PHE A 47 -15.29 -0.13 -5.91
N SER A 48 -16.59 -0.34 -5.71
CA SER A 48 -17.30 -1.48 -6.31
C SER A 48 -17.55 -1.31 -7.81
N ASP A 49 -17.55 -0.07 -8.31
CA ASP A 49 -17.92 0.28 -9.69
C ASP A 49 -17.00 1.38 -10.28
N ALA A 50 -15.77 1.47 -9.77
CA ALA A 50 -14.75 2.38 -10.29
C ALA A 50 -13.34 1.85 -10.03
N GLU A 51 -12.39 2.30 -10.84
CA GLU A 51 -10.98 1.91 -10.75
C GLU A 51 -10.11 3.11 -10.36
N LEU A 52 -8.97 2.82 -9.73
CA LEU A 52 -7.97 3.85 -9.45
C LEU A 52 -7.04 4.03 -10.64
N ALA A 53 -6.73 5.29 -10.96
CA ALA A 53 -5.62 5.60 -11.87
C ALA A 53 -4.29 5.37 -11.14
N LEU A 54 -3.64 4.24 -11.45
CA LEU A 54 -2.37 3.80 -10.89
C LEU A 54 -1.39 3.40 -12.01
N ASP A 55 -1.39 4.16 -13.10
CA ASP A 55 -0.65 3.87 -14.34
C ASP A 55 0.52 4.83 -14.59
N ARG A 56 0.53 6.00 -13.93
CA ARG A 56 1.57 7.02 -14.10
C ARG A 56 2.42 7.21 -12.84
N PRO A 57 3.77 7.19 -12.94
CA PRO A 57 4.65 7.55 -11.82
C PRO A 57 4.57 9.05 -11.52
N SER A 58 5.21 9.49 -10.43
CA SER A 58 5.38 10.91 -10.15
C SER A 58 6.16 11.60 -11.28
N PRO A 59 5.69 12.78 -11.75
CA PRO A 59 6.38 13.48 -12.82
C PRO A 59 7.76 13.95 -12.35
N MET A 60 8.71 13.95 -13.27
CA MET A 60 9.99 14.63 -13.07
C MET A 60 9.80 16.14 -13.08
N LEU A 61 10.79 16.87 -12.58
CA LEU A 61 10.77 18.33 -12.58
C LEU A 61 10.62 18.86 -14.02
N GLY A 62 9.51 19.56 -14.29
CA GLY A 62 9.22 20.15 -15.59
C GLY A 62 8.54 19.22 -16.61
N GLU A 63 8.25 17.96 -16.26
CA GLU A 63 7.69 16.97 -17.20
C GLU A 63 6.32 17.36 -17.79
N ASP A 64 5.49 18.04 -17.00
CA ASP A 64 4.15 18.49 -17.41
C ASP A 64 4.09 20.01 -17.70
N ASN A 65 5.23 20.70 -17.78
CA ASN A 65 5.25 22.15 -17.97
C ASN A 65 5.06 22.49 -19.47
N PRO A 66 3.97 23.16 -19.89
CA PRO A 66 3.70 23.42 -21.30
C PRO A 66 4.56 24.53 -21.92
N GLU A 67 5.41 25.21 -21.13
CA GLU A 67 6.16 26.42 -21.52
C GLU A 67 7.67 26.17 -21.73
N HIS A 68 8.09 24.91 -21.91
CA HIS A 68 9.45 24.52 -22.29
C HIS A 68 9.47 23.69 -23.57
#